data_AF-A0ABD6BV71-F1
#
_entry.id   AF-A0ABD6BV71-F1
#
_cell.length_a   1.000
_cell.length_b   1.000
_cell.length_c   1.000
_cell.angle_alpha   90.00
_cell.angle_beta   90.00
_cell.angle_gamma   90.00
#
_symmetry.space_group_name_H-M   'P 1'
#
loop_
_entity.id
_entity.type
_entity.pdbx_description
1 polymer ?
#
loop_
_entity_poly.entity_id
_entity_poly.type
_entity_poly.pdbx_seq_one_letter_code
_entity_poly.pdbx_strand_id
1 'polypeptide(L)' 'MDEEDGSETSGADTGIGMVIGMAIGVAIGSATENIGLWLAIGVALGAAIEAGLRTRE' A
#
# COMPACT_ATOMS: atom_id res chain seq x y z
N MET A 1 0.55 21.20 9.29
CA MET A 1 -0.45 20.17 8.92
C MET A 1 0.40 19.11 8.27
N ASP A 2 1.02 18.29 9.10
CA ASP A 2 2.21 17.53 8.75
C ASP A 2 1.89 16.05 8.95
N GLU A 3 2.01 15.35 7.84
CA GLU A 3 2.24 13.92 7.65
C GLU A 3 1.37 12.93 8.46
N GLU A 4 0.40 12.33 7.77
CA GLU A 4 -0.12 11.02 8.15
C GLU A 4 1.00 9.98 8.01
N ASP A 5 1.54 9.63 9.17
CA ASP A 5 2.38 8.47 9.44
C ASP A 5 1.63 7.18 9.10
N GLY A 6 1.80 6.70 7.87
CA GLY A 6 1.40 5.35 7.45
C GLY A 6 2.50 4.35 7.79
N SER A 7 2.84 4.22 9.07
CA SER A 7 3.87 3.29 9.55
C SER A 7 3.26 1.93 9.91
N GLU A 8 2.88 1.13 8.90
CA GLU A 8 2.61 -0.30 9.12
C GLU A 8 3.83 -1.14 8.74
N THR A 9 4.77 -1.19 9.69
CA THR A 9 5.85 -2.16 9.72
C THR A 9 5.45 -3.31 10.63
N SER A 10 5.20 -4.51 10.07
CA SER A 10 5.54 -5.77 10.74
C SER A 10 5.29 -7.00 9.85
N GLY A 11 6.31 -7.86 9.72
CA GLY A 11 6.20 -9.22 9.17
C GLY A 11 6.82 -9.38 7.79
N ALA A 12 8.10 -9.80 7.75
CA ALA A 12 8.95 -9.85 6.56
C ALA A 12 8.47 -10.77 5.42
N ASP A 13 7.43 -11.59 5.63
CA ASP A 13 6.92 -12.53 4.62
C ASP A 13 5.43 -12.32 4.26
N THR A 14 4.66 -11.63 5.11
CA THR A 14 3.21 -11.43 4.89
C THR A 14 2.86 -10.00 4.47
N GLY A 15 3.71 -9.00 4.72
CA GLY A 15 3.39 -7.59 4.42
C GLY A 15 3.91 -7.02 3.09
N ILE A 16 4.58 -7.83 2.25
CA ILE A 16 5.27 -7.32 1.05
C ILE A 16 4.28 -6.68 0.04
N GLY A 17 3.08 -7.26 -0.11
CA GLY A 17 2.04 -6.69 -0.96
C GLY A 17 1.64 -5.30 -0.49
N MET A 18 1.35 -5.15 0.81
CA MET A 18 0.97 -3.86 1.42
C MET A 18 2.05 -2.78 1.24
N VAL A 19 3.31 -3.10 1.50
CA VAL A 19 4.42 -2.13 1.34
C VAL A 19 4.55 -1.66 -0.11
N ILE A 20 4.47 -2.57 -1.08
CA ILE A 20 4.54 -2.22 -2.51
C ILE A 20 3.33 -1.35 -2.90
N GLY A 21 2.13 -1.75 -2.50
CA GLY A 21 0.90 -1.03 -2.79
C GLY A 21 0.91 0.39 -2.22
N MET A 22 1.33 0.54 -0.96
CA MET A 22 1.46 1.84 -0.30
C MET A 22 2.54 2.70 -0.95
N ALA A 23 3.73 2.16 -1.23
CA ALA A 23 4.81 2.94 -1.86
C ALA A 23 4.38 3.52 -3.22
N ILE A 24 3.68 2.73 -4.04
CA ILE A 24 3.14 3.17 -5.33
C ILE A 24 2.00 4.18 -5.13
N GLY A 25 1.06 3.91 -4.22
CA GLY A 25 -0.08 4.78 -3.94
C GLY A 25 0.34 6.15 -3.42
N VAL A 26 1.32 6.21 -2.52
CA VAL A 26 1.89 7.46 -2.00
C VAL A 26 2.64 8.21 -3.09
N ALA A 27 3.48 7.53 -3.88
CA ALA A 27 4.28 8.18 -4.93
C ALA A 27 3.39 8.80 -6.03
N ILE A 28 2.39 8.06 -6.50
CA ILE A 28 1.45 8.56 -7.52
C ILE A 28 0.47 9.58 -6.92
N GLY A 29 -0.01 9.33 -5.69
CA GLY A 29 -0.90 10.24 -4.98
C GLY A 29 -0.28 11.60 -4.72
N SER A 30 1.00 11.62 -4.36
CA SER A 30 1.79 12.85 -4.19
C SER A 30 1.97 13.59 -5.51
N ALA A 31 2.26 12.87 -6.61
CA ALA A 31 2.42 13.48 -7.93
C ALA A 31 1.11 14.04 -8.52
N THR A 32 -0.04 13.52 -8.11
CA THR A 32 -1.37 13.89 -8.63
C THR A 32 -2.17 14.79 -7.70
N GLU A 33 -1.57 15.23 -6.59
CA GLU A 33 -2.21 16.01 -5.52
C GLU A 33 -3.51 15.37 -4.98
N ASN A 34 -3.63 14.04 -5.12
CA ASN A 34 -4.81 13.24 -4.73
C ASN A 34 -4.39 12.00 -3.95
N ILE A 35 -3.70 12.22 -2.82
CA ILE A 35 -3.21 11.14 -1.94
C ILE A 35 -4.35 10.25 -1.45
N GLY A 36 -5.51 10.80 -1.07
CA GLY A 36 -6.62 10.00 -0.54
C GLY A 36 -7.14 8.93 -1.52
N LEU A 37 -7.29 9.29 -2.80
CA LEU A 37 -7.73 8.34 -3.83
C LEU A 37 -6.65 7.28 -4.11
N TRP A 38 -5.41 7.72 -4.31
CA TRP A 38 -4.32 6.82 -4.68
C TRP A 38 -3.83 5.95 -3.52
N LEU A 39 -4.00 6.36 -2.27
CA LEU A 39 -3.80 5.51 -1.09
C LEU A 39 -4.83 4.38 -1.03
N ALA A 40 -6.12 4.69 -1.23
CA ALA A 40 -7.15 3.67 -1.24
C ALA A 40 -6.87 2.62 -2.33
N ILE A 41 -6.42 3.07 -3.51
CA ILE A 41 -5.99 2.19 -4.60
C ILE A 41 -4.73 1.40 -4.21
N GLY A 42 -3.73 2.05 -3.63
CA GLY A 42 -2.48 1.41 -3.20
C GLY A 42 -2.69 0.31 -2.18
N VAL A 43 -3.50 0.56 -1.14
CA VAL A 43 -3.87 -0.42 -0.12
C VAL A 43 -4.67 -1.58 -0.73
N ALA A 44 -5.65 -1.28 -1.60
CA ALA A 44 -6.41 -2.33 -2.30
C ALA A 44 -5.51 -3.20 -3.19
N LEU A 45 -4.54 -2.60 -3.88
CA LEU A 45 -3.54 -3.33 -4.68
C LEU A 45 -2.67 -4.22 -3.80
N GLY A 46 -2.18 -3.68 -2.68
CA GLY A 46 -1.32 -4.42 -1.76
C GLY A 46 -2.03 -5.63 -1.15
N ALA A 47 -3.27 -5.43 -0.70
CA ALA A 47 -4.13 -6.50 -0.21
C ALA A 47 -4.46 -7.54 -1.30
N ALA A 48 -4.65 -7.12 -2.55
CA ALA A 48 -4.91 -8.03 -3.67
C ALA A 48 -3.69 -8.90 -4.00
N ILE A 49 -2.48 -8.34 -3.95
CA ILE A 49 -1.23 -9.09 -4.10
C ILE A 49 -1.11 -10.14 -3.00
N GLU A 50 -1.36 -9.73 -1.76
CA GLU A 50 -1.31 -10.63 -0.61
C GLU A 50 -2.37 -11.75 -0.70
N ALA A 51 -3.59 -11.42 -1.09
CA ALA A 51 -4.66 -12.40 -1.35
C ALA A 51 -4.30 -13.35 -2.49
N GLY A 52 -3.66 -12.85 -3.55
CA GLY A 52 -3.19 -13.65 -4.67
C GLY A 52 -2.03 -14.58 -4.33
N LEU A 53 -1.18 -14.22 -3.36
CA LEU A 53 -0.12 -15.07 -2.84
C LEU A 53 -0.69 -16.14 -1.91
N ARG A 54 -1.59 -15.76 -0.99
CA ARG A 54 -2.28 -16.67 -0.06
C ARG A 54 -3.14 -17.74 -0.74
N THR A 55 -3.61 -17.50 -1.97
CA THR A 55 -4.40 -18.50 -2.71
C THR A 55 -3.53 -19.61 -3.32
N ARG A 56 -2.20 -19.45 -3.33
CA ARG A 56 -1.24 -20.34 -4.02
C ARG A 56 -0.49 -21.26 -3.05
N GLU A 57 -0.75 -21.13 -1.76
CA GLU A 57 -0.30 -21.98 -0.66
C GLU A 57 -1.44 -22.93 -0.23
#